data_AF-A0A929K9N7-F1
#
_entry.id   AF-A0A929K9N7-F1
#
_cell.length_a   1.000
_cell.length_b   1.000
_cell.length_c   1.000
_cell.angle_alpha   90.00
_cell.angle_beta   90.00
_cell.angle_gamma   90.00
#
_symmetry.space_group_name_H-M   'P 1'
#
loop_
_entity.id
_entity.type
_entity.pdbx_description
1 polymer ?
#
loop_
_entity_poly.entity_id
_entity_poly.type
_entity_poly.pdbx_seq_one_letter_code
_entity_poly.pdbx_strand_id
1 'polypeptide(L)'
;TIRSEAKDVDFSHSSISSFVTDIHYVGGQSYIFPLYIYHDESKVKLLDEKASKPECVPNISKEFLYALKEALCTEPTPEEIFYYIYAVLYSPTYRKRYEEFLKIDFPRVPLPPNLEKFKNLSELGKELVELHLLKHPSLSETEIGFPVSGSNTVEKV
;
A
#
# COMPACT_ATOMS: atom_id res chain seq x y z
N THR A 1 6.12 8.67 23.01
CA THR A 1 6.45 9.48 21.83
C THR A 1 5.44 10.59 21.73
N ILE A 2 5.87 11.86 21.81
CA ILE A 2 4.97 13.02 21.76
C ILE A 2 4.81 13.42 20.29
N ARG A 3 3.59 13.27 19.74
CA ARG A 3 3.24 13.66 18.37
C ARG A 3 2.91 15.16 18.38
N SER A 4 3.58 15.96 17.56
CA SER A 4 3.19 17.35 17.31
C SER A 4 2.11 17.37 16.24
N GLU A 5 0.90 17.82 16.57
CA GLU A 5 -0.20 18.00 15.62
C GLU A 5 -0.17 19.41 15.01
N ALA A 6 -0.16 19.48 13.68
CA ALA A 6 -0.63 20.67 12.98
C ALA A 6 -2.16 20.67 13.03
N LYS A 7 -2.76 21.68 13.66
CA LYS A 7 -4.17 21.72 14.05
C LYS A 7 -5.20 21.82 12.90
N ASP A 8 -4.76 21.91 11.64
CA ASP A 8 -5.64 22.25 10.49
C ASP A 8 -5.29 21.48 9.19
N VAL A 9 -4.78 20.26 9.27
CA VAL A 9 -4.49 19.46 8.07
C VAL A 9 -5.38 18.23 8.03
N ASP A 10 -6.34 18.23 7.09
CA ASP A 10 -7.15 17.06 6.80
C ASP A 10 -6.28 15.90 6.31
N PHE A 11 -6.73 14.67 6.57
CA PHE A 11 -6.08 13.48 6.02
C PHE A 11 -6.16 13.51 4.50
N SER A 12 -5.04 13.81 3.85
CA SER A 12 -5.01 14.15 2.43
C SER A 12 -4.48 13.02 1.56
N HIS A 13 -3.49 12.25 2.02
CA HIS A 13 -2.66 11.44 1.13
C HIS A 13 -2.40 10.02 1.67
N SER A 14 -2.46 9.04 0.76
CA SER A 14 -2.03 7.66 0.98
C SER A 14 -1.44 7.12 -0.31
N SER A 15 -0.14 6.94 -0.39
CA SER A 15 0.54 6.57 -1.65
C SER A 15 1.15 5.19 -1.55
N ILE A 16 1.20 4.48 -2.67
CA ILE A 16 1.96 3.24 -2.80
C ILE A 16 3.30 3.51 -3.49
N SER A 17 4.35 2.79 -3.08
CA SER A 17 5.65 2.78 -3.74
C SER A 17 6.14 1.35 -3.85
N SER A 18 6.75 1.00 -4.99
CA SER A 18 7.50 -0.25 -5.19
C SER A 18 8.97 -0.14 -4.78
N PHE A 19 9.40 1.04 -4.33
CA PHE A 19 10.78 1.35 -3.95
C PHE A 19 10.85 1.90 -2.54
N VAL A 20 12.06 1.92 -1.96
CA VAL A 20 12.33 2.57 -0.69
C VAL A 20 11.92 4.04 -0.77
N THR A 21 11.21 4.50 0.26
CA THR A 21 10.67 5.86 0.34
C THR A 21 11.37 6.66 1.42
N ASP A 22 11.51 7.97 1.19
CA ASP A 22 12.02 8.89 2.20
C ASP A 22 10.96 9.14 3.28
N ILE A 23 11.40 9.39 4.51
CA ILE A 23 10.50 9.69 5.63
C ILE A 23 9.71 10.99 5.41
N HIS A 24 10.16 11.89 4.54
CA HIS A 24 9.46 13.13 4.20
C HIS A 24 8.71 13.07 2.85
N TYR A 25 8.45 11.86 2.32
CA TYR A 25 7.85 11.67 0.99
C TYR A 25 6.53 12.42 0.77
N VAL A 26 5.64 12.46 1.76
CA VAL A 26 4.29 13.06 1.66
C VAL A 26 4.17 14.34 2.48
N GLY A 27 5.17 14.68 3.31
CA GLY A 27 5.11 15.81 4.23
C GLY A 27 6.13 15.71 5.35
N GLY A 28 5.83 16.30 6.51
CA GLY A 28 6.78 16.39 7.63
C GLY A 28 7.18 15.04 8.24
N GLN A 29 6.28 14.05 8.29
CA GLN A 29 6.59 12.66 8.64
C GLN A 29 5.64 11.73 7.88
N SER A 30 6.19 10.77 7.15
CA SER A 30 5.46 9.76 6.38
C SER A 30 5.53 8.44 7.12
N TYR A 31 4.37 7.82 7.34
CA TYR A 31 4.29 6.48 7.92
C TYR A 31 4.30 5.44 6.80
N ILE A 32 5.19 4.45 6.94
CA ILE A 32 5.39 3.39 5.95
C ILE A 32 4.81 2.09 6.52
N PHE A 33 3.89 1.47 5.78
CA PHE A 33 3.27 0.20 6.13
C PHE A 33 3.68 -0.84 5.07
N PRO A 34 4.82 -1.54 5.24
CA PRO A 34 5.26 -2.53 4.26
C PRO A 34 4.32 -3.72 4.27
N LEU A 35 3.98 -4.25 3.08
CA LEU A 35 3.17 -5.47 2.95
C LEU A 35 3.92 -6.72 3.42
N TYR A 36 5.24 -6.74 3.19
CA TYR A 36 6.11 -7.87 3.49
C TYR A 36 7.29 -7.43 4.36
N ILE A 37 7.64 -8.26 5.33
CA ILE A 37 8.84 -8.13 6.16
C ILE A 37 9.81 -9.24 5.76
N TYR A 38 11.06 -8.84 5.51
CA TYR A 38 12.14 -9.75 5.17
C TYR A 38 12.93 -10.07 6.44
N HIS A 39 12.98 -11.35 6.80
CA HIS A 39 13.82 -11.83 7.89
C HIS A 39 15.10 -12.43 7.30
N ASP A 40 16.24 -11.89 7.71
CA ASP A 40 17.54 -12.48 7.38
C ASP A 40 17.97 -13.37 8.55
N GLU A 41 17.68 -14.66 8.45
CA GLU A 41 18.15 -15.66 9.40
C GLU A 41 19.63 -16.02 9.16
N SER A 42 20.20 -15.56 8.05
CA SER A 42 21.52 -15.97 7.60
C SER A 42 22.56 -14.91 7.94
N LYS A 43 23.48 -15.22 8.87
CA LYS A 43 24.76 -14.48 9.00
C LYS A 43 25.70 -14.76 7.81
N VAL A 44 25.15 -15.00 6.63
CA VAL A 44 25.90 -15.32 5.42
C VAL A 44 26.42 -14.00 4.87
N LYS A 45 27.70 -13.99 4.49
CA LYS A 45 28.37 -12.78 4.02
C LYS A 45 27.62 -12.26 2.79
N LEU A 46 27.39 -10.95 2.74
CA LEU A 46 26.67 -10.20 1.68
C LEU A 46 27.14 -10.47 0.23
N LEU A 47 28.19 -11.27 0.03
CA LEU A 47 28.86 -11.54 -1.24
C LEU A 47 28.83 -13.02 -1.65
N ASP A 48 28.25 -13.91 -0.84
CA ASP A 48 28.15 -15.32 -1.23
C ASP A 48 26.99 -15.50 -2.22
N GLU A 49 27.31 -15.88 -3.46
CA GLU A 49 26.35 -16.15 -4.56
C GLU A 49 25.35 -17.29 -4.25
N LYS A 50 25.50 -17.95 -3.09
CA LYS A 50 24.63 -19.01 -2.56
C LYS A 50 23.78 -18.55 -1.38
N ALA A 51 23.63 -17.24 -1.17
CA ALA A 51 22.72 -16.71 -0.15
C ALA A 51 21.29 -17.24 -0.41
N SER A 52 20.72 -17.90 0.59
CA SER A 52 19.32 -18.32 0.56
C SER A 52 18.45 -17.08 0.47
N LYS A 53 17.35 -17.12 -0.31
CA LYS A 53 16.42 -15.98 -0.35
C LYS A 53 15.91 -15.70 1.07
N PRO A 54 15.92 -14.44 1.53
CA PRO A 54 15.40 -14.10 2.85
C PRO A 54 13.94 -14.52 2.96
N GLU A 55 13.54 -14.98 4.16
CA GLU A 55 12.16 -15.37 4.40
C GLU A 55 11.27 -14.13 4.30
N CYS A 56 10.21 -14.24 3.52
CA CYS A 56 9.28 -13.14 3.23
C CYS A 56 7.96 -13.42 3.94
N VAL A 57 7.67 -12.65 5.00
CA VAL A 57 6.47 -12.83 5.83
C VAL A 57 5.51 -11.66 5.63
N PRO A 58 4.21 -11.90 5.37
CA PRO A 58 3.22 -10.83 5.31
C PRO A 58 3.13 -10.07 6.64
N ASN A 59 3.13 -8.74 6.58
CA ASN A 59 3.01 -7.85 7.73
C ASN A 59 1.54 -7.61 8.09
N ILE A 60 0.81 -8.69 8.38
CA ILE A 60 -0.61 -8.65 8.74
C ILE A 60 -0.78 -9.46 10.02
N SER A 61 -1.39 -8.85 11.04
CA SER A 61 -1.62 -9.50 12.33
C SER A 61 -2.51 -10.74 12.16
N LYS A 62 -2.19 -11.83 12.87
CA LYS A 62 -2.96 -13.07 12.81
C LYS A 62 -4.41 -12.84 13.25
N GLU A 63 -4.62 -12.01 14.26
CA GLU A 63 -5.92 -11.62 14.80
C GLU A 63 -6.83 -11.03 13.71
N PHE A 64 -6.27 -10.16 12.86
CA PHE A 64 -7.00 -9.58 11.73
C PHE A 64 -7.30 -10.61 10.64
N LEU A 65 -6.36 -11.51 10.33
CA LEU A 65 -6.60 -12.61 9.39
C LEU A 65 -7.72 -13.54 9.87
N TYR A 66 -7.76 -13.86 11.17
CA TYR A 66 -8.84 -14.64 11.75
C TYR A 66 -10.18 -13.90 11.66
N ALA A 67 -10.22 -12.60 11.98
CA ALA A 67 -11.44 -11.80 11.87
C ALA A 67 -11.96 -11.71 10.43
N LEU A 68 -11.05 -11.59 9.45
CA LEU A 68 -11.41 -11.64 8.03
C LEU A 68 -11.92 -13.01 7.62
N LYS A 69 -11.26 -14.09 8.06
CA LYS A 69 -11.69 -15.45 7.78
C LYS A 69 -13.10 -15.72 8.31
N GLU A 70 -13.41 -15.24 9.52
CA GLU A 70 -14.74 -15.34 10.10
C GLU A 70 -15.78 -14.51 9.33
N ALA A 71 -15.45 -13.28 8.95
CA ALA A 71 -16.36 -12.39 8.22
C ALA A 71 -16.63 -12.85 6.78
N LEU A 72 -15.63 -13.46 6.13
CA LEU A 72 -15.65 -13.78 4.69
C LEU A 72 -15.89 -15.26 4.40
N CYS A 73 -15.76 -16.14 5.40
CA CYS A 73 -15.73 -17.60 5.25
C CYS A 73 -14.66 -18.10 4.25
N THR A 74 -13.66 -17.27 3.95
CA THR A 74 -12.58 -17.55 2.99
C THR A 74 -11.27 -16.93 3.50
N GLU A 75 -10.14 -17.41 3.01
CA GLU A 75 -8.82 -16.85 3.33
C GLU A 75 -8.33 -16.01 2.14
N PRO A 76 -8.44 -14.66 2.20
CA PRO A 76 -7.94 -13.79 1.15
C PRO A 76 -6.41 -13.72 1.15
N THR A 77 -5.81 -13.42 0.00
CA THR A 77 -4.35 -13.25 -0.08
C THR A 77 -3.92 -11.94 0.59
N PRO A 78 -2.64 -11.82 1.02
CA PRO A 78 -2.12 -10.56 1.56
C PRO A 78 -2.32 -9.36 0.62
N GLU A 79 -2.16 -9.57 -0.69
CA GLU A 79 -2.41 -8.55 -1.71
C GLU A 79 -3.87 -8.11 -1.75
N GLU A 80 -4.82 -9.04 -1.72
CA GLU A 80 -6.25 -8.70 -1.71
C GLU A 80 -6.63 -7.89 -0.46
N ILE A 81 -6.08 -8.25 0.69
CA ILE A 81 -6.26 -7.50 1.93
C ILE A 81 -5.68 -6.09 1.79
N PHE A 82 -4.48 -5.98 1.23
CA PHE A 82 -3.82 -4.71 0.98
C PHE A 82 -4.63 -3.83 0.03
N TYR A 83 -5.13 -4.37 -1.07
CA TYR A 83 -5.96 -3.63 -2.02
C TYR A 83 -7.27 -3.16 -1.38
N TYR A 84 -7.92 -4.02 -0.60
CA TYR A 84 -9.10 -3.64 0.18
C TYR A 84 -8.81 -2.45 1.11
N ILE A 85 -7.73 -2.51 1.89
CA ILE A 85 -7.31 -1.41 2.78
C ILE A 85 -7.09 -0.13 1.96
N TYR A 86 -6.41 -0.23 0.82
CA TYR A 86 -6.12 0.91 -0.05
C TYR A 86 -7.40 1.57 -0.58
N ALA A 87 -8.37 0.77 -1.04
CA ALA A 87 -9.67 1.25 -1.48
C ALA A 87 -10.44 1.99 -0.36
N VAL A 88 -10.42 1.44 0.86
CA VAL A 88 -11.07 2.08 2.02
C VAL A 88 -10.42 3.43 2.32
N LEU A 89 -9.08 3.51 2.32
CA LEU A 89 -8.37 4.76 2.56
C LEU A 89 -8.64 5.82 1.48
N TYR A 90 -9.05 5.43 0.27
CA TYR A 90 -9.46 6.34 -0.80
C TYR A 90 -10.97 6.64 -0.84
N SER A 91 -11.79 5.97 -0.03
CA SER A 91 -13.22 6.21 0.03
C SER A 91 -13.53 7.58 0.65
N PRO A 92 -14.20 8.51 -0.07
CA PRO A 92 -14.60 9.81 0.47
C PRO A 92 -15.53 9.67 1.69
N THR A 93 -16.41 8.67 1.66
CA THR A 93 -17.33 8.36 2.76
C THR A 93 -16.57 7.94 4.02
N TYR A 94 -15.53 7.12 3.87
CA TYR A 94 -14.67 6.73 4.99
C TYR A 94 -13.91 7.93 5.56
N ARG A 95 -13.23 8.70 4.70
CA ARG A 95 -12.46 9.89 5.13
C ARG A 95 -13.32 10.90 5.88
N LYS A 96 -14.53 11.17 5.38
CA LYS A 96 -15.47 12.08 6.04
C LYS A 96 -15.99 11.54 7.37
N ARG A 97 -16.28 10.24 7.46
CA ARG A 97 -16.81 9.62 8.68
C ARG A 97 -15.77 9.56 9.81
N TYR A 98 -14.50 9.37 9.47
CA TYR A 98 -13.41 9.18 10.42
C TYR A 98 -12.43 10.35 10.47
N GLU A 99 -12.79 11.51 9.91
CA GLU A 99 -11.93 12.69 9.75
C GLU A 99 -11.17 13.07 11.03
N GLU A 100 -11.90 13.25 12.13
CA GLU A 100 -11.33 13.60 13.44
C GLU A 100 -10.32 12.55 13.94
N PHE A 101 -10.61 11.26 13.71
CA PHE A 101 -9.70 10.18 14.11
C PHE A 101 -8.46 10.10 13.24
N LEU A 102 -8.59 10.38 11.94
CA LEU A 102 -7.48 10.36 10.98
C LEU A 102 -6.49 11.51 11.22
N LYS A 103 -6.94 12.63 11.80
CA LYS A 103 -6.09 13.75 12.23
C LYS A 103 -5.18 13.36 13.41
N ILE A 104 -5.71 12.54 14.33
CA ILE A 104 -5.10 12.31 15.66
C ILE A 104 -4.34 10.99 15.74
N ASP A 105 -4.81 9.93 15.09
CA ASP A 105 -4.32 8.56 15.25
C ASP A 105 -4.17 7.84 13.90
N PHE A 106 -3.66 6.61 13.92
CA PHE A 106 -3.58 5.78 12.73
C PHE A 106 -4.97 5.41 12.17
N PRO A 107 -5.11 5.27 10.84
CA PRO A 107 -6.37 4.85 10.21
C PRO A 107 -6.84 3.48 10.74
N ARG A 108 -8.13 3.37 11.05
CA ARG A 108 -8.77 2.12 11.51
C ARG A 108 -9.67 1.57 10.43
N VAL A 109 -9.23 0.50 9.78
CA VAL A 109 -9.97 -0.12 8.68
C VAL A 109 -11.11 -0.98 9.22
N PRO A 110 -12.37 -0.75 8.83
CA PRO A 110 -13.49 -1.60 9.21
C PRO A 110 -13.37 -2.97 8.56
N LEU A 111 -13.95 -3.99 9.19
CA LEU A 111 -14.07 -5.30 8.55
C LEU A 111 -15.09 -5.24 7.39
N PRO A 112 -14.83 -5.95 6.29
CA PRO A 112 -15.79 -6.04 5.20
C PRO A 112 -17.07 -6.73 5.68
N PRO A 113 -18.25 -6.22 5.30
CA PRO A 113 -19.52 -6.78 5.76
C PRO A 113 -19.88 -8.11 5.10
N ASN A 114 -19.35 -8.39 3.92
CA ASN A 114 -19.53 -9.65 3.20
C ASN A 114 -18.44 -9.83 2.12
N LEU A 115 -18.35 -11.04 1.58
CA LEU A 115 -17.36 -11.41 0.56
C LEU A 115 -17.50 -10.63 -0.74
N GLU A 116 -18.71 -10.35 -1.18
CA GLU A 116 -18.96 -9.60 -2.41
C GLU A 116 -18.40 -8.17 -2.33
N LYS A 117 -18.70 -7.46 -1.24
CA LYS A 117 -18.18 -6.11 -1.01
C LYS A 117 -16.68 -6.11 -0.82
N PHE A 118 -16.12 -7.13 -0.15
CA PHE A 118 -14.68 -7.28 -0.04
C PHE A 118 -14.02 -7.39 -1.41
N LYS A 119 -14.52 -8.29 -2.27
CA LYS A 119 -13.99 -8.50 -3.62
C LYS A 119 -14.09 -7.26 -4.47
N ASN A 120 -15.26 -6.61 -4.52
CA ASN A 120 -15.45 -5.40 -5.32
C ASN A 120 -14.51 -4.26 -4.86
N LEU A 121 -14.34 -4.07 -3.55
CA LEU A 121 -13.41 -3.06 -3.02
C LEU A 121 -11.95 -3.44 -3.24
N SER A 122 -11.61 -4.73 -3.13
CA SER A 122 -10.27 -5.24 -3.43
C SER A 122 -9.91 -5.02 -4.91
N GLU A 123 -10.84 -5.28 -5.83
CA GLU A 123 -10.64 -5.04 -7.27
C GLU A 123 -10.43 -3.55 -7.57
N LEU A 124 -11.26 -2.66 -7.02
CA LEU A 124 -11.07 -1.21 -7.15
C LEU A 124 -9.75 -0.74 -6.54
N GLY A 125 -9.37 -1.31 -5.39
CA GLY A 125 -8.10 -1.03 -4.74
C GLY A 125 -6.90 -1.46 -5.58
N LYS A 126 -7.00 -2.61 -6.24
CA LYS A 126 -5.98 -3.11 -7.17
C LYS A 126 -5.82 -2.17 -8.35
N GLU A 127 -6.92 -1.74 -8.96
CA GLU A 127 -6.91 -0.79 -10.08
C GLU A 127 -6.23 0.54 -9.66
N LEU A 128 -6.59 1.08 -8.50
CA LEU A 128 -5.96 2.28 -7.95
C LEU A 128 -4.44 2.09 -7.73
N VAL A 129 -4.03 0.93 -7.22
CA VAL A 129 -2.61 0.62 -7.02
C VAL A 129 -1.88 0.53 -8.36
N GLU A 130 -2.44 -0.16 -9.34
CA GLU A 130 -1.84 -0.27 -10.67
C GLU A 130 -1.72 1.10 -11.36
N LEU A 131 -2.71 1.97 -11.19
CA LEU A 131 -2.67 3.35 -11.67
C LEU A 131 -1.57 4.15 -10.99
N HIS A 132 -1.48 4.11 -9.65
CA HIS A 132 -0.46 4.84 -8.90
C HIS A 132 0.97 4.31 -9.10
N LEU A 133 1.11 3.05 -9.47
CA LEU A 133 2.40 2.46 -9.88
C LEU A 133 2.70 2.61 -11.38
N LEU A 134 1.82 3.27 -12.13
CA LEU A 134 1.92 3.44 -13.59
C LEU A 134 2.02 2.11 -14.36
N LYS A 135 1.33 1.07 -13.88
CA LYS A 135 1.30 -0.28 -14.47
C LYS A 135 -0.05 -0.63 -15.11
N HIS A 136 -1.06 0.21 -14.92
CA HIS A 136 -2.41 -0.07 -15.43
C HIS A 136 -2.43 -0.05 -16.97
N PRO A 137 -3.08 -1.04 -17.63
CA PRO A 137 -3.10 -1.13 -19.09
C PRO A 137 -3.65 0.11 -19.79
N SER A 138 -4.59 0.85 -19.18
CA SER A 138 -5.15 2.07 -19.79
C SER A 138 -4.12 3.18 -20.01
N LEU A 139 -2.95 3.10 -19.38
CA LEU A 139 -1.89 4.10 -19.52
C LEU A 139 -1.09 3.92 -20.81
N SER A 140 -1.11 2.73 -21.43
CA SER A 140 -0.39 2.48 -22.69
C SER A 140 -1.08 3.11 -23.90
N GLU A 141 -2.36 3.43 -23.80
CA GLU A 141 -3.20 3.98 -24.87
C GLU A 141 -3.33 5.52 -24.79
N THR A 142 -2.27 6.22 -24.37
CA THR A 142 -2.31 7.69 -24.30
C THR A 142 -1.86 8.33 -25.62
N GLU A 143 -2.73 9.16 -26.22
CA GLU A 143 -2.41 10.00 -27.39
C GLU A 143 -1.41 11.13 -27.08
N ILE A 144 -1.06 11.29 -25.80
CA ILE A 144 -0.19 12.34 -25.28
C ILE A 144 1.17 11.71 -24.99
N GLY A 145 2.14 11.97 -25.87
CA GLY A 145 3.51 11.48 -25.73
C GLY A 145 4.49 12.40 -26.44
N PHE A 146 5.79 12.12 -26.29
CA PHE A 146 6.79 12.82 -27.08
C PHE A 146 6.61 12.50 -28.56
N PRO A 147 6.84 13.45 -29.48
CA PRO A 147 6.75 13.21 -30.91
C PRO A 147 7.73 12.13 -31.40
N VAL A 148 8.78 11.84 -30.61
CA VAL A 148 9.68 10.71 -30.80
C VAL A 148 9.79 9.97 -29.48
N SER A 149 9.36 8.70 -29.47
CA SER A 149 9.55 7.83 -28.31
C SER A 149 11.05 7.50 -28.13
N GLY A 150 11.64 7.99 -27.04
CA GLY A 150 12.99 7.60 -26.62
C GLY A 150 13.00 6.33 -25.77
N SER A 151 14.18 5.80 -25.47
CA SER A 151 14.35 4.65 -24.55
C SER A 151 14.09 5.01 -23.08
N ASN A 152 14.01 6.30 -22.75
CA ASN A 152 13.94 6.84 -21.37
C ASN A 152 15.06 6.33 -20.45
N THR A 153 16.15 5.81 -21.03
CA THR A 153 17.33 5.34 -20.30
C THR A 153 18.40 6.43 -20.35
N VAL A 154 18.80 6.94 -19.19
CA VAL A 154 19.94 7.85 -19.09
C VAL A 154 21.20 7.00 -19.08
N GLU A 155 21.94 7.01 -20.18
CA GLU A 155 23.29 6.45 -20.23
C GLU A 155 24.27 7.40 -19.55
N LYS A 156 25.23 6.84 -18.83
CA LYS A 156 26.24 7.61 -18.10
C LYS A 156 27.19 8.26 -19.12
N VAL A 157 27.35 9.59 -19.03
CA VAL A 157 28.36 10.36 -19.78
C VAL A 157 29.74 10.16 -19.16
#